data_AF-A0A355WJK6-F1
#
_entry.id   AF-A0A355WJK6-F1
#
_cell.length_a   1.000
_cell.length_b   1.000
_cell.length_c   1.000
_cell.angle_alpha   90.00
_cell.angle_beta   90.00
_cell.angle_gamma   90.00
#
_symmetry.space_group_name_H-M   'P 1'
#
loop_
_entity.id
_entity.type
_entity.pdbx_description
1 polymer ?
#
loop_
_entity_poly.entity_id
_entity_poly.type
_entity_poly.pdbx_seq_one_letter_code
_entity_poly.pdbx_strand_id
1 'polypeptide(L)'
;MPISKYPFVSADFKNLPPTCHSCNSLYKLDQDILFDEAGARRPCSDPYAGPVYRLNLNGSAFGEGNEVQGFILPRWQIHFDGPTAQQAETWDAVYKIKSRLVSNLDADLLSWVKHFALWFVKEIGVGKSPDVVAETLPRYIENVIQDNFEDRAFLKAEAFRFLSHSFADPINGNEIKEWLWGFVEYAV
;
A
#
# COMPACT_ATOMS: atom_id res chain seq x y z
N MET A 1 8.23 -11.45 -22.01
CA MET A 1 7.99 -12.91 -21.81
C MET A 1 9.31 -13.59 -21.44
N PRO A 2 9.33 -14.73 -20.71
CA PRO A 2 10.58 -15.43 -20.41
C PRO A 2 11.18 -16.08 -21.67
N ILE A 3 12.38 -15.63 -22.06
CA ILE A 3 13.07 -16.10 -23.26
C ILE A 3 13.39 -17.60 -23.21
N SER A 4 13.59 -18.15 -22.01
CA SER A 4 13.82 -19.58 -21.76
C SER A 4 12.65 -20.48 -22.18
N LYS A 5 11.43 -19.95 -22.18
CA LYS A 5 10.20 -20.68 -22.54
C LYS A 5 9.65 -20.29 -23.90
N TYR A 6 9.76 -19.00 -24.24
CA TYR A 6 9.15 -18.43 -25.44
C TYR A 6 10.17 -17.63 -26.26
N PRO A 7 11.21 -18.27 -26.83
CA PRO A 7 12.35 -17.55 -27.43
C PRO A 7 11.93 -16.63 -28.59
N PHE A 8 11.06 -17.09 -29.49
CA PHE A 8 10.60 -16.31 -30.63
C PHE A 8 9.67 -15.15 -30.22
N VAL A 9 8.78 -15.40 -29.25
CA VAL A 9 7.78 -14.41 -28.81
C VAL A 9 8.40 -13.36 -27.87
N SER A 10 9.46 -13.73 -27.15
CA SER A 10 10.16 -12.83 -26.22
C SER A 10 11.01 -11.77 -26.92
N ALA A 11 11.31 -11.95 -28.21
CA ALA A 11 12.00 -10.95 -29.02
C ALA A 11 11.04 -9.88 -29.60
N ASP A 12 9.72 -10.06 -29.50
CA ASP A 12 8.74 -9.06 -29.93
C ASP A 12 8.70 -7.90 -28.92
N PHE A 13 8.84 -6.67 -29.40
CA PHE A 13 8.78 -5.46 -28.58
C PHE A 13 7.46 -5.31 -27.80
N LYS A 14 6.35 -5.86 -28.29
CA LYS A 14 5.08 -5.89 -27.56
C LYS A 14 5.15 -6.75 -26.28
N ASN A 15 6.11 -7.68 -26.21
CA ASN A 15 6.34 -8.57 -25.08
C ASN A 15 7.54 -8.17 -24.21
N LEU A 16 8.13 -7.00 -24.48
CA LEU A 16 9.25 -6.38 -23.76
C LEU A 16 8.82 -5.06 -23.10
N PRO A 17 7.85 -5.09 -22.16
CA PRO A 17 7.46 -3.88 -21.46
C PRO A 17 8.66 -3.33 -20.67
N PRO A 18 8.88 -2.01 -20.67
CA PRO A 18 9.95 -1.42 -19.88
C PRO A 18 9.80 -1.85 -18.42
N THR A 19 10.91 -2.27 -17.82
CA THR A 19 10.91 -2.81 -16.45
C THR A 19 12.18 -2.36 -15.76
N CYS A 20 12.08 -1.98 -14.49
CA CYS A 20 13.23 -1.52 -13.72
C CYS A 20 14.26 -2.66 -13.53
N HIS A 21 15.55 -2.34 -13.40
CA HIS A 21 16.58 -3.37 -13.25
C HIS A 21 16.32 -4.30 -12.06
N SER A 22 16.01 -3.75 -10.89
CA SER A 22 15.70 -4.54 -9.69
C SER A 22 14.41 -5.37 -9.86
N CYS A 23 13.38 -4.81 -10.51
CA CYS A 23 12.14 -5.49 -10.83
C CYS A 23 12.41 -6.76 -11.67
N ASN A 24 13.25 -6.62 -12.70
CA ASN A 24 13.58 -7.71 -13.61
C ASN A 24 14.51 -8.75 -12.97
N SER A 25 15.57 -8.29 -12.30
CA SER A 25 16.65 -9.13 -11.80
C SER A 25 16.37 -9.80 -10.46
N LEU A 26 15.44 -9.27 -9.64
CA LEU A 26 15.14 -9.84 -8.32
C LEU A 26 13.82 -10.61 -8.28
N TYR A 27 12.85 -10.21 -9.11
CA TYR A 27 11.49 -10.75 -9.02
C TYR A 27 11.11 -11.48 -10.31
N LYS A 28 11.10 -10.76 -11.44
CA LYS A 28 10.56 -11.32 -12.69
C LYS A 28 11.32 -12.55 -13.16
N LEU A 29 12.65 -12.47 -13.27
CA LEU A 29 13.51 -13.55 -13.73
C LEU A 29 12.90 -14.29 -14.97
N ASP A 30 12.85 -15.61 -14.93
CA ASP A 30 12.25 -16.47 -15.94
C ASP A 30 10.78 -16.84 -15.65
N GLN A 31 10.12 -16.13 -14.72
CA GLN A 31 8.73 -16.41 -14.36
C GLN A 31 7.79 -16.27 -15.56
N ASP A 32 6.86 -17.22 -15.60
CA ASP A 32 5.83 -17.31 -16.62
C ASP A 32 4.63 -16.43 -16.27
N ILE A 33 4.24 -15.62 -17.25
CA ILE A 33 3.09 -14.71 -17.12
C ILE A 33 1.82 -15.44 -17.58
N LEU A 34 1.94 -16.39 -18.50
CA LEU A 34 0.78 -17.03 -19.15
C LEU A 34 0.29 -18.26 -18.39
N PHE A 35 1.17 -18.92 -17.65
CA PHE A 35 0.86 -20.14 -16.90
C PHE A 35 1.32 -20.04 -15.45
N ASP A 36 0.60 -20.71 -14.55
CA ASP A 36 1.01 -20.90 -13.18
C ASP A 36 1.96 -22.09 -13.00
N GLU A 37 2.44 -22.29 -11.77
CA GLU A 37 3.31 -23.40 -11.41
C GLU A 37 2.63 -24.77 -11.57
N ALA A 38 1.29 -24.82 -11.53
CA ALA A 38 0.49 -26.01 -11.80
C ALA A 38 0.22 -26.23 -13.30
N GLY A 39 0.68 -25.32 -14.17
CA GLY A 39 0.48 -25.37 -15.61
C GLY A 39 -0.90 -24.88 -16.08
N ALA A 40 -1.71 -24.27 -15.21
CA ALA A 40 -2.98 -23.67 -15.59
C ALA A 40 -2.77 -22.28 -16.19
N ARG A 41 -3.60 -21.93 -17.18
CA ARG A 41 -3.51 -20.64 -17.87
C ARG A 41 -4.00 -19.51 -16.95
N ARG A 42 -3.21 -18.43 -16.84
CA ARG A 42 -3.52 -17.24 -16.07
C ARG A 42 -4.12 -16.13 -16.94
N PRO A 43 -5.08 -15.35 -16.41
CA PRO A 43 -5.45 -14.08 -17.03
C PRO A 43 -4.34 -13.04 -16.79
N CYS A 44 -3.94 -12.31 -17.82
CA CYS A 44 -2.99 -11.21 -17.71
C CYS A 44 -3.45 -10.03 -18.58
N SER A 45 -3.00 -8.83 -18.24
CA SER A 45 -3.20 -7.61 -19.03
C SER A 45 -1.86 -6.99 -19.37
N ASP A 46 -1.78 -6.18 -20.42
CA ASP A 46 -0.62 -5.31 -20.64
C ASP A 46 -0.43 -4.39 -19.41
N PRO A 47 0.79 -4.23 -18.85
CA PRO A 47 1.00 -3.40 -17.66
C PRO A 47 0.88 -1.89 -17.92
N TYR A 48 0.95 -1.45 -19.18
CA TYR A 48 0.87 -0.04 -19.59
C TYR A 48 -0.41 0.30 -20.37
N ALA A 49 -1.03 -0.69 -21.01
CA ALA A 49 -2.30 -0.54 -21.73
C ALA A 49 -3.47 -1.29 -21.08
N GLY A 50 -3.27 -1.86 -19.89
CA GLY A 50 -4.27 -2.59 -19.12
C GLY A 50 -5.21 -1.68 -18.32
N PRO A 51 -6.20 -2.27 -17.64
CA PRO A 51 -7.10 -1.53 -16.79
C PRO A 51 -6.38 -1.03 -15.53
N VAL A 52 -6.90 0.06 -14.97
CA VAL A 52 -6.41 0.61 -13.70
C VAL A 52 -7.07 -0.14 -12.55
N TYR A 53 -6.25 -0.60 -11.61
CA TYR A 53 -6.71 -1.24 -10.38
C TYR A 53 -6.57 -0.28 -9.21
N ARG A 54 -7.56 -0.25 -8.33
CA ARG A 54 -7.46 0.49 -7.07
C ARG A 54 -6.92 -0.42 -5.99
N LEU A 55 -5.93 0.05 -5.25
CA LEU A 55 -5.47 -0.62 -4.05
C LEU A 55 -6.38 -0.30 -2.87
N ASN A 56 -6.68 -1.28 -2.04
CA ASN A 56 -7.26 -1.08 -0.72
C ASN A 56 -6.56 -1.98 0.31
N LEU A 57 -6.76 -1.62 1.59
CA LEU A 57 -6.19 -2.32 2.75
C LEU A 57 -7.26 -3.05 3.58
N ASN A 58 -8.41 -3.37 2.99
CA ASN A 58 -9.50 -4.02 3.72
C ASN A 58 -9.05 -5.37 4.28
N GLY A 59 -9.49 -5.72 5.48
CA GLY A 59 -9.05 -6.94 6.18
C GLY A 59 -7.69 -6.82 6.87
N SER A 60 -6.98 -5.69 6.72
CA SER A 60 -5.84 -5.39 7.60
C SER A 60 -6.29 -5.32 9.06
N ALA A 61 -5.42 -5.66 9.99
CA ALA A 61 -5.74 -5.69 11.42
C ALA A 61 -4.70 -4.88 12.22
N PHE A 62 -5.15 -3.92 13.02
CA PHE A 62 -4.26 -3.09 13.84
C PHE A 62 -3.66 -3.92 14.98
N GLY A 63 -2.37 -3.75 15.29
CA GLY A 63 -1.72 -4.44 16.42
C GLY A 63 -1.42 -5.93 16.22
N GLU A 64 -1.55 -6.47 15.00
CA GLU A 64 -1.26 -7.88 14.69
C GLU A 64 -0.04 -8.08 13.76
N GLY A 65 0.66 -7.00 13.42
CA GLY A 65 1.75 -6.99 12.44
C GLY A 65 3.14 -7.09 13.06
N ASN A 66 4.12 -6.58 12.32
CA ASN A 66 5.51 -6.56 12.74
C ASN A 66 5.77 -5.49 13.80
N GLU A 67 6.71 -5.74 14.71
CA GLU A 67 7.20 -4.72 15.64
C GLU A 67 8.25 -3.85 14.94
N VAL A 68 8.00 -2.54 14.89
CA VAL A 68 8.89 -1.54 14.28
C VAL A 68 9.06 -0.38 15.25
N GLN A 69 10.30 -0.07 15.64
CA GLN A 69 10.62 1.00 16.59
C GLN A 69 9.84 0.91 17.91
N GLY A 70 9.54 -0.31 18.40
CA GLY A 70 8.78 -0.54 19.62
C GLY A 70 7.25 -0.45 19.47
N PHE A 71 6.74 -0.26 18.25
CA PHE A 71 5.31 -0.28 17.95
C PHE A 71 4.94 -1.54 17.18
N ILE A 72 3.88 -2.22 17.61
CA ILE A 72 3.28 -3.31 16.82
C ILE A 72 2.42 -2.66 15.74
N LEU A 73 2.87 -2.76 14.49
CA LEU A 73 2.17 -2.18 13.35
C LEU A 73 0.96 -3.03 12.94
N PRO A 74 0.08 -2.52 12.06
CA PRO A 74 -0.99 -3.33 11.50
C PRO A 74 -0.45 -4.52 10.69
N ARG A 75 -1.15 -5.64 10.75
CA ARG A 75 -0.99 -6.73 9.78
C ARG A 75 -1.69 -6.33 8.50
N TRP A 76 -0.90 -5.94 7.50
CA TRP A 76 -1.41 -5.45 6.23
C TRP A 76 -1.95 -6.58 5.34
N GLN A 77 -3.15 -6.37 4.81
CA GLN A 77 -3.72 -7.16 3.72
C GLN A 77 -3.93 -6.25 2.52
N ILE A 78 -3.27 -6.58 1.40
CA ILE A 78 -3.35 -5.79 0.17
C ILE A 78 -4.33 -6.46 -0.80
N HIS A 79 -5.33 -5.70 -1.23
CA HIS A 79 -6.27 -6.12 -2.26
C HIS A 79 -6.24 -5.16 -3.46
N PHE A 80 -6.54 -5.70 -4.63
CA PHE A 80 -6.73 -4.94 -5.86
C PHE A 80 -8.21 -5.01 -6.26
N ASP A 81 -8.86 -3.85 -6.34
CA ASP A 81 -10.23 -3.73 -6.82
C ASP A 81 -10.25 -3.37 -8.32
N GLY A 82 -11.23 -3.93 -9.02
CA GLY A 82 -11.49 -3.63 -10.42
C GLY A 82 -12.17 -4.80 -11.15
N PRO A 83 -12.76 -4.56 -12.33
CA PRO A 83 -13.52 -5.56 -13.09
C PRO A 83 -12.68 -6.78 -13.49
N THR A 84 -11.35 -6.67 -13.51
CA THR A 84 -10.43 -7.74 -13.88
C THR A 84 -9.31 -7.94 -12.85
N ALA A 85 -9.59 -7.75 -11.55
CA ALA A 85 -8.60 -7.85 -10.47
C ALA A 85 -7.70 -9.11 -10.52
N GLN A 86 -8.21 -10.24 -11.03
CA GLN A 86 -7.42 -11.46 -11.23
C GLN A 86 -6.19 -11.26 -12.15
N GLN A 87 -6.24 -10.32 -13.09
CA GLN A 87 -5.09 -9.96 -13.93
C GLN A 87 -4.01 -9.23 -13.12
N ALA A 88 -4.40 -8.45 -12.11
CA ALA A 88 -3.46 -7.82 -11.17
C ALA A 88 -2.79 -8.86 -10.26
N GLU A 89 -3.51 -9.92 -9.87
CA GLU A 89 -2.95 -11.04 -9.10
C GLU A 89 -1.84 -11.77 -9.87
N THR A 90 -1.96 -11.91 -11.19
CA THR A 90 -0.87 -12.44 -12.03
C THR A 90 0.38 -11.56 -11.94
N TRP A 91 0.21 -10.23 -11.96
CA TRP A 91 1.34 -9.31 -11.83
C TRP A 91 1.94 -9.32 -10.43
N ASP A 92 1.12 -9.48 -9.39
CA ASP A 92 1.61 -9.70 -8.04
C ASP A 92 2.43 -10.99 -7.93
N ALA A 93 1.96 -12.10 -8.50
CA ALA A 93 2.69 -13.37 -8.47
C ALA A 93 4.10 -13.23 -9.08
N VAL A 94 4.20 -12.50 -10.21
CA VAL A 94 5.45 -12.28 -10.96
C VAL A 94 6.38 -11.29 -10.27
N TYR A 95 5.87 -10.16 -9.78
CA TYR A 95 6.69 -9.05 -9.27
C TYR A 95 6.68 -8.88 -7.75
N LYS A 96 5.96 -9.75 -7.04
CA LYS A 96 5.78 -9.70 -5.57
C LYS A 96 5.34 -8.31 -5.11
N ILE A 97 4.33 -7.75 -5.77
CA ILE A 97 3.89 -6.36 -5.60
C ILE A 97 3.37 -6.16 -4.17
N LYS A 98 2.46 -7.01 -3.70
CA LYS A 98 1.84 -6.93 -2.39
C LYS A 98 2.87 -6.97 -1.28
N SER A 99 3.79 -7.94 -1.29
CA SER A 99 4.83 -8.04 -0.26
C SER A 99 5.73 -6.80 -0.21
N ARG A 100 6.06 -6.22 -1.38
CA ARG A 100 6.83 -4.97 -1.44
C ARG A 100 6.06 -3.78 -0.88
N LEU A 101 4.76 -3.71 -1.14
CA LEU A 101 3.90 -2.66 -0.57
C LEU A 101 3.76 -2.81 0.94
N VAL A 102 3.65 -4.05 1.45
CA VAL A 102 3.71 -4.34 2.89
C VAL A 102 5.03 -3.87 3.50
N SER A 103 6.18 -4.19 2.88
CA SER A 103 7.47 -3.70 3.37
C SER A 103 7.57 -2.17 3.38
N ASN A 104 6.97 -1.49 2.40
CA ASN A 104 6.91 -0.03 2.39
C ASN A 104 6.00 0.51 3.49
N LEU A 105 4.83 -0.11 3.72
CA LEU A 105 3.93 0.27 4.81
C LEU A 105 4.62 0.16 6.17
N ASP A 106 5.31 -0.95 6.43
CA ASP A 106 6.04 -1.16 7.68
C ASP A 106 7.18 -0.16 7.87
N ALA A 107 7.90 0.15 6.78
CA ALA A 107 9.01 1.09 6.83
C ALA A 107 8.55 2.55 7.03
N ASP A 108 7.43 2.94 6.39
CA ASP A 108 7.08 4.35 6.24
C ASP A 108 5.94 4.81 7.16
N LEU A 109 5.07 3.91 7.67
CA LEU A 109 3.86 4.28 8.41
C LEU A 109 4.15 5.25 9.57
N LEU A 110 5.14 4.94 10.41
CA LEU A 110 5.48 5.79 11.56
C LEU A 110 5.99 7.17 11.13
N SER A 111 6.75 7.26 10.04
CA SER A 111 7.18 8.55 9.49
C SER A 111 5.99 9.35 8.98
N TRP A 112 5.04 8.70 8.31
CA TRP A 112 3.83 9.34 7.82
C TRP A 112 2.94 9.85 8.96
N VAL A 113 2.80 9.08 10.03
CA VAL A 113 2.05 9.48 11.23
C VAL A 113 2.74 10.67 11.93
N LYS A 114 4.07 10.68 12.02
CA LYS A 114 4.82 11.86 12.51
C LYS A 114 4.59 13.09 11.63
N HIS A 115 4.57 12.95 10.30
CA HIS A 115 4.28 14.06 9.39
C HIS A 115 2.85 14.59 9.57
N PHE A 116 1.88 13.69 9.77
CA PHE A 116 0.52 14.07 10.13
C PHE A 116 0.49 14.84 11.46
N ALA A 117 1.18 14.36 12.49
CA ALA A 117 1.20 15.00 13.80
C ALA A 117 1.81 16.42 13.75
N LEU A 118 2.93 16.60 13.05
CA LEU A 118 3.54 17.92 12.83
C LEU A 118 2.61 18.86 12.07
N TRP A 119 1.93 18.36 11.03
CA TRP A 119 0.91 19.12 10.31
C TRP A 119 -0.24 19.51 11.23
N PHE A 120 -0.73 18.59 12.05
CA PHE A 120 -1.85 18.82 12.97
C PHE A 120 -1.51 19.93 13.98
N VAL A 121 -0.34 19.84 14.62
CA VAL A 121 0.12 20.85 15.59
C VAL A 121 0.25 22.22 14.92
N LYS A 122 0.76 22.28 13.69
CA LYS A 122 0.92 23.53 12.94
C LYS A 122 -0.41 24.16 12.54
N GLU A 123 -1.35 23.38 12.03
CA GLU A 123 -2.59 23.91 11.43
C GLU A 123 -3.76 24.01 12.41
N ILE A 124 -3.78 23.19 13.46
CA ILE A 124 -4.92 23.03 14.39
C ILE A 124 -4.53 23.38 15.83
N GLY A 125 -3.27 23.17 16.20
CA GLY A 125 -2.73 23.46 17.53
C GLY A 125 -2.75 22.26 18.49
N VAL A 126 -2.06 22.43 19.61
CA VAL A 126 -1.88 21.40 20.66
C VAL A 126 -3.09 21.29 21.61
N GLY A 127 -3.12 20.24 22.44
CA GLY A 127 -4.11 20.06 23.52
C GLY A 127 -5.51 19.68 23.03
N LYS A 128 -5.61 19.05 21.86
CA LYS A 128 -6.87 18.52 21.32
C LYS A 128 -7.08 17.09 21.82
N SER A 129 -8.35 16.68 21.98
CA SER A 129 -8.68 15.31 22.39
C SER A 129 -8.40 14.30 21.26
N PRO A 130 -8.26 13.00 21.58
CA PRO A 130 -8.11 11.94 20.58
C PRO A 130 -9.20 11.93 19.50
N ASP A 131 -10.46 12.22 19.88
CA ASP A 131 -11.56 12.31 18.91
C ASP A 131 -11.38 13.45 17.90
N VAL A 132 -10.93 14.62 18.36
CA VAL A 132 -10.66 15.75 17.45
C VAL A 132 -9.51 15.43 16.51
N VAL A 133 -8.48 14.72 17.00
CA VAL A 133 -7.39 14.24 16.12
C VAL A 133 -7.94 13.31 15.04
N ALA A 134 -8.75 12.32 15.43
CA ALA A 134 -9.36 11.36 14.51
C ALA A 134 -10.27 12.02 13.45
N GLU A 135 -11.09 12.99 13.83
CA GLU A 135 -12.01 13.70 12.94
C GLU A 135 -11.30 14.52 11.84
N THR A 136 -10.01 14.81 12.00
CA THR A 136 -9.24 15.60 11.02
C THR A 136 -8.59 14.76 9.92
N LEU A 137 -8.58 13.43 10.06
CA LEU A 137 -7.98 12.52 9.07
C LEU A 137 -8.57 12.68 7.67
N PRO A 138 -9.90 12.75 7.47
CA PRO A 138 -10.47 12.96 6.13
C PRO A 138 -9.91 14.21 5.45
N ARG A 139 -9.83 15.34 6.18
CA ARG A 139 -9.25 16.59 5.66
C ARG A 139 -7.78 16.43 5.30
N TYR A 140 -7.00 15.72 6.11
CA TYR A 140 -5.58 15.47 5.82
C TYR A 140 -5.40 14.59 4.56
N ILE A 141 -6.21 13.55 4.42
CA ILE A 141 -6.17 12.62 3.29
C ILE A 141 -6.50 13.33 1.98
N GLU A 142 -7.55 14.16 1.97
CA GLU A 142 -8.06 14.82 0.78
C GLU A 142 -7.22 16.03 0.35
N ASN A 143 -6.75 16.84 1.30
CA ASN A 143 -6.17 18.15 0.98
C ASN A 143 -4.64 18.21 1.13
N VAL A 144 -4.02 17.30 1.89
CA VAL A 144 -2.57 17.37 2.16
C VAL A 144 -1.82 16.28 1.42
N ILE A 145 -2.31 15.05 1.49
CA ILE A 145 -1.65 13.92 0.81
C ILE A 145 -1.77 14.06 -0.72
N GLN A 146 -2.91 14.54 -1.24
CA GLN A 146 -3.11 14.65 -2.69
C GLN A 146 -2.30 15.79 -3.33
N ASP A 147 -2.04 16.86 -2.60
CA ASP A 147 -1.36 18.06 -3.14
C ASP A 147 0.16 17.88 -3.29
N ASN A 148 0.75 16.94 -2.55
CA ASN A 148 2.21 16.88 -2.39
C ASN A 148 2.96 16.04 -3.44
N PHE A 149 2.26 15.46 -4.43
CA PHE A 149 2.82 14.62 -5.52
C PHE A 149 3.92 13.62 -5.07
N GLU A 150 3.83 13.09 -3.84
CA GLU A 150 4.79 12.13 -3.31
C GLU A 150 4.64 10.79 -4.07
N ASP A 151 5.75 10.14 -4.44
CA ASP A 151 5.79 8.85 -5.18
C ASP A 151 4.90 7.74 -4.57
N ARG A 152 4.58 7.84 -3.28
CA ARG A 152 3.77 6.89 -2.50
C ARG A 152 2.51 7.48 -1.90
N ALA A 153 2.05 8.64 -2.40
CA ALA A 153 0.85 9.33 -1.88
C ALA A 153 -0.39 8.42 -1.88
N PHE A 154 -0.55 7.56 -2.90
CA PHE A 154 -1.66 6.61 -2.97
C PHE A 154 -1.64 5.59 -1.81
N LEU A 155 -0.46 5.07 -1.45
CA LEU A 155 -0.31 4.07 -0.39
C LEU A 155 -0.48 4.71 0.99
N LYS A 156 0.09 5.90 1.18
CA LYS A 156 -0.09 6.72 2.37
C LYS A 156 -1.56 7.06 2.59
N ALA A 157 -2.28 7.48 1.55
CA ALA A 157 -3.71 7.77 1.62
C ALA A 157 -4.52 6.53 2.05
N GLU A 158 -4.26 5.36 1.47
CA GLU A 158 -4.95 4.12 1.87
C GLU A 158 -4.58 3.69 3.30
N ALA A 159 -3.35 3.90 3.76
CA ALA A 159 -2.96 3.64 5.16
C ALA A 159 -3.74 4.52 6.15
N PHE A 160 -3.88 5.83 5.87
CA PHE A 160 -4.70 6.72 6.71
C PHE A 160 -6.20 6.45 6.58
N ARG A 161 -6.70 6.01 5.42
CA ARG A 161 -8.08 5.52 5.29
C ARG A 161 -8.29 4.29 6.16
N PHE A 162 -7.35 3.35 6.19
CA PHE A 162 -7.41 2.20 7.08
C PHE A 162 -7.49 2.62 8.56
N LEU A 163 -6.64 3.56 9.01
CA LEU A 163 -6.71 4.10 10.38
C LEU A 163 -8.08 4.73 10.68
N SER A 164 -8.58 5.56 9.77
CA SER A 164 -9.89 6.23 9.90
C SER A 164 -11.04 5.22 10.05
N HIS A 165 -11.07 4.16 9.24
CA HIS A 165 -12.07 3.10 9.37
C HIS A 165 -11.90 2.31 10.67
N SER A 166 -10.67 2.09 11.12
CA SER A 166 -10.38 1.32 12.34
C SER A 166 -10.84 2.05 13.61
N PHE A 167 -11.02 3.37 13.58
CA PHE A 167 -11.59 4.12 14.70
C PHE A 167 -13.04 3.76 15.02
N ALA A 168 -13.77 3.21 14.04
CA ALA A 168 -15.15 2.76 14.23
C ALA A 168 -15.24 1.35 14.83
N ASP A 169 -14.12 0.66 15.05
CA ASP A 169 -14.09 -0.64 15.72
C ASP A 169 -14.55 -0.48 17.19
N PRO A 170 -15.62 -1.17 17.62
CA PRO A 170 -16.15 -1.04 18.98
C PRO A 170 -15.21 -1.57 20.06
N ILE A 171 -14.23 -2.40 19.72
CA ILE A 171 -13.28 -3.01 20.65
C ILE A 171 -12.02 -2.16 20.73
N ASN A 172 -11.37 -1.91 19.59
CA ASN A 172 -10.04 -1.30 19.55
C ASN A 172 -10.06 0.18 19.13
N GLY A 173 -11.19 0.71 18.65
CA GLY A 173 -11.24 2.03 18.01
C GLY A 173 -10.73 3.16 18.90
N ASN A 174 -11.02 3.13 20.19
CA ASN A 174 -10.50 4.12 21.15
C ASN A 174 -8.99 4.00 21.33
N GLU A 175 -8.45 2.79 21.45
CA GLU A 175 -7.00 2.58 21.59
C GLU A 175 -6.23 3.07 20.36
N ILE A 176 -6.79 2.91 19.16
CA ILE A 176 -6.17 3.37 17.92
C ILE A 176 -6.20 4.92 17.84
N LYS A 177 -7.29 5.55 18.31
CA LYS A 177 -7.35 7.02 18.45
C LYS A 177 -6.31 7.54 19.43
N GLU A 178 -6.19 6.90 20.60
CA GLU A 178 -5.19 7.24 21.63
C GLU A 178 -3.76 7.04 21.10
N TRP A 179 -3.52 5.96 20.36
CA TRP A 179 -2.24 5.70 19.71
C TRP A 179 -1.85 6.83 18.76
N LEU A 180 -2.77 7.24 17.88
CA LEU A 180 -2.54 8.35 16.95
C LEU A 180 -2.36 9.68 17.69
N TRP A 181 -3.19 9.94 18.70
CA TRP A 181 -3.13 11.13 19.53
C TRP A 181 -1.79 11.25 20.25
N GLY A 182 -1.20 10.16 20.73
CA GLY A 182 0.12 10.17 21.34
C GLY A 182 1.21 10.76 20.44
N PHE A 183 1.14 10.57 19.11
CA PHE A 183 2.09 11.22 18.19
C PHE A 183 1.88 12.73 18.13
N VAL A 184 0.65 13.21 18.26
CA VAL A 184 0.30 14.64 18.28
C VAL A 184 0.71 15.29 19.60
N GLU A 185 0.42 14.64 20.72
CA GLU A 185 0.75 15.10 22.09
C GLU A 185 2.26 15.35 22.24
N TYR A 186 3.08 14.47 21.65
CA TYR A 186 4.54 14.54 21.72
C TYR A 186 5.20 15.12 20.45
N ALA A 187 4.42 15.69 19.53
CA ALA A 187 4.98 16.41 18.38
C ALA A 187 5.49 17.79 18.82
N VAL A 188 6.81 17.91 18.99
CA VAL A 188 7.53 19.17 19.26
C VAL A 188 8.40 19.54 18.07
#